data_AF-A0A959PYU6-F1
#
_entry.id   AF-A0A959PYU6-F1
#
_cell.length_a   1.000
_cell.length_b   1.000
_cell.length_c   1.000
_cell.angle_alpha   90.00
_cell.angle_beta   90.00
_cell.angle_gamma   90.00
#
_symmetry.space_group_name_H-M   'P 1'
#
loop_
_entity.id
_entity.type
_entity.pdbx_description
1 polymer ?
#
loop_
_entity_poly.entity_id
_entity_poly.type
_entity_poly.pdbx_seq_one_letter_code
_entity_poly.pdbx_strand_id
1 'polypeptide(L)'
;MQHIKKHKVLLEIVWWLATALLCLLILFPIFQKTNRYPFTLINVIFVAVFVTLFRYTFLLRYTWIARLQYVKIALVFLSIPLIFNLVNNLNYFITHLDEFSSENYFGHLESETRENIETYMRSEMVLFGVGSIITAIIFPFRMIISVWRLRNKGTV
;
A
#
# COMPACT_ATOMS: atom_id res chain seq x y z
N MET A 1 15.18 -26.46 -14.86
CA MET A 1 13.87 -25.84 -14.53
C MET A 1 13.73 -25.43 -13.05
N GLN A 2 14.36 -26.12 -12.09
CA GLN A 2 14.31 -25.75 -10.65
C GLN A 2 15.07 -24.46 -10.30
N HIS A 3 16.21 -24.18 -10.93
CA HIS A 3 16.98 -22.94 -10.68
C HIS A 3 16.17 -21.66 -10.97
N ILE A 4 15.39 -21.61 -12.06
CA ILE A 4 14.58 -20.43 -12.42
C ILE A 4 13.45 -20.18 -11.42
N LYS A 5 12.87 -21.25 -10.83
CA LYS A 5 11.84 -21.12 -9.78
C LYS A 5 12.42 -20.54 -8.50
N LYS A 6 13.62 -20.97 -8.08
CA LYS A 6 14.30 -20.50 -6.86
C LYS A 6 14.53 -18.98 -6.87
N HIS A 7 14.90 -18.41 -8.02
CA HIS A 7 15.17 -16.97 -8.15
C HIS A 7 13.89 -16.12 -8.06
N LYS A 8 12.75 -16.66 -8.53
CA LYS A 8 11.46 -15.96 -8.45
C LYS A 8 10.91 -15.91 -7.02
N VAL A 9 11.08 -16.98 -6.23
CA VAL A 9 10.70 -16.97 -4.80
C VAL A 9 11.58 -16.01 -4.01
N LEU A 10 12.89 -16.02 -4.26
CA LEU A 10 13.83 -15.12 -3.61
C LEU A 10 13.46 -13.65 -3.87
N LEU A 11 13.11 -13.31 -5.11
CA LEU A 11 12.61 -11.97 -5.44
C LEU A 11 11.33 -11.64 -4.68
N GLU A 12 10.35 -12.56 -4.58
CA GLU A 12 9.12 -12.31 -3.82
C GLU A 12 9.43 -12.06 -2.33
N ILE A 13 10.27 -12.88 -1.70
CA ILE A 13 10.67 -12.71 -0.28
C ILE A 13 11.40 -11.39 -0.07
N VAL A 14 12.36 -11.05 -0.94
CA VAL A 14 13.09 -9.77 -0.88
C VAL A 14 12.13 -8.60 -0.98
N TRP A 15 11.10 -8.69 -1.84
CA TRP A 15 10.08 -7.65 -1.94
C TRP A 15 9.21 -7.54 -0.70
N TRP A 16 8.80 -8.65 -0.09
CA TRP A 16 8.03 -8.61 1.16
C TRP A 16 8.86 -8.04 2.32
N LEU A 17 10.14 -8.39 2.41
CA LEU A 17 11.08 -7.79 3.37
C LEU A 17 11.27 -6.29 3.10
N ALA A 18 11.40 -5.88 1.84
CA ALA A 18 11.50 -4.48 1.47
C ALA A 18 10.23 -3.70 1.85
N THR A 19 9.04 -4.25 1.63
CA THR A 19 7.78 -3.65 2.08
C THR A 19 7.74 -3.52 3.60
N ALA A 20 8.10 -4.58 4.34
CA ALA A 20 8.11 -4.55 5.79
C ALA A 20 9.10 -3.51 6.33
N LEU A 21 10.30 -3.45 5.76
CA LEU A 21 11.32 -2.45 6.10
C LEU A 21 10.83 -1.03 5.83
N LEU A 22 10.16 -0.81 4.70
CA LEU A 22 9.62 0.49 4.30
C LEU A 22 8.48 0.91 5.24
N CYS A 23 7.57 0.00 5.60
CA CYS A 23 6.56 0.26 6.64
C CYS A 23 7.21 0.67 7.96
N LEU A 24 8.22 -0.08 8.42
CA LEU A 24 8.92 0.24 9.68
C LEU A 24 9.58 1.62 9.61
N LEU A 25 10.26 1.94 8.52
CA LEU A 25 10.95 3.21 8.35
C LEU A 25 9.99 4.41 8.42
N ILE A 26 8.81 4.26 7.83
CA ILE A 26 7.77 5.30 7.80
C ILE A 26 7.08 5.45 9.16
N LEU A 27 6.78 4.34 9.83
CA LEU A 27 6.09 4.36 11.13
C LEU A 27 7.02 4.73 12.30
N PHE A 28 8.32 4.50 12.16
CA PHE A 28 9.32 4.75 13.20
C PHE A 28 9.27 6.15 13.81
N PRO A 29 9.29 7.27 13.03
CA PRO A 29 9.20 8.62 13.61
C PRO A 29 7.91 8.87 14.39
N ILE A 30 6.79 8.25 13.97
CA ILE A 30 5.48 8.40 14.64
C ILE A 30 5.51 7.67 16.00
N PHE A 31 6.06 6.46 16.06
CA PHE A 31 6.15 5.69 17.30
C PHE A 31 7.10 6.29 18.34
N GLN A 32 8.16 6.97 17.90
CA GLN A 32 9.08 7.63 18.83
C GLN A 32 8.47 8.84 19.54
N LYS A 33 7.42 9.44 18.96
CA LYS A 33 6.84 10.71 19.43
C LYS A 33 5.41 10.58 19.95
N THR A 34 4.80 9.40 19.83
CA THR A 34 3.39 9.17 20.20
C THR A 34 3.26 7.95 21.10
N ASN A 35 2.60 8.09 22.25
CA ASN A 35 2.38 6.96 23.16
C ASN A 35 1.35 5.95 22.61
N ARG A 36 0.33 6.40 21.87
CA ARG A 36 -0.69 5.55 21.24
C ARG A 36 -1.24 6.19 19.97
N TYR A 37 -0.80 5.70 18.81
CA TYR A 37 -1.31 6.14 17.50
C TYR A 37 -2.46 5.22 17.02
N PRO A 38 -3.72 5.70 16.99
CA PRO A 38 -4.88 4.87 16.67
C PRO A 38 -4.93 4.43 15.19
N PHE A 39 -4.25 5.14 14.30
CA PHE A 39 -4.26 4.86 12.85
C PHE A 39 -3.09 3.98 12.38
N THR A 40 -2.33 3.38 13.30
CA THR A 40 -1.20 2.50 12.98
C THR A 40 -1.59 1.44 11.94
N LEU A 41 -2.72 0.77 12.16
CA LEU A 41 -3.18 -0.32 11.30
C LEU A 41 -3.54 0.20 9.89
N ILE A 42 -4.23 1.33 9.81
CA ILE A 42 -4.66 1.93 8.54
C ILE A 42 -3.43 2.35 7.74
N ASN A 43 -2.43 2.94 8.41
CA ASN A 43 -1.19 3.34 7.78
C ASN A 43 -0.41 2.14 7.20
N VAL A 44 -0.23 1.08 8.00
CA VAL A 44 0.37 -0.18 7.52
C VAL A 44 -0.36 -0.72 6.30
N ILE A 45 -1.70 -0.70 6.30
CA ILE A 45 -2.51 -1.15 5.17
C ILE A 45 -2.23 -0.30 3.93
N PHE A 46 -2.21 1.04 4.04
CA PHE A 46 -1.94 1.91 2.90
C PHE A 46 -0.56 1.66 2.28
N VAL A 47 0.48 1.63 3.11
CA VAL A 47 1.84 1.37 2.64
C VAL A 47 1.94 -0.02 2.01
N ALA A 48 1.43 -1.05 2.68
CA ALA A 48 1.50 -2.42 2.20
C ALA A 48 0.74 -2.59 0.87
N VAL A 49 -0.46 -2.03 0.76
CA VAL A 49 -1.28 -2.08 -0.46
C VAL A 49 -0.62 -1.30 -1.58
N PHE A 50 -0.14 -0.08 -1.32
CA PHE A 50 0.57 0.73 -2.30
C PHE A 50 1.76 -0.03 -2.89
N VAL A 51 2.68 -0.51 -2.05
CA VAL A 51 3.88 -1.22 -2.51
C VAL A 51 3.52 -2.51 -3.23
N THR A 52 2.55 -3.27 -2.70
CA THR A 52 2.14 -4.56 -3.28
C THR A 52 1.49 -4.39 -4.65
N LEU A 53 0.54 -3.46 -4.79
CA LEU A 53 -0.14 -3.20 -6.05
C LEU A 53 0.77 -2.49 -7.04
N PHE A 54 1.64 -1.59 -6.58
CA PHE A 54 2.67 -1.00 -7.43
C PHE A 54 3.59 -2.08 -8.00
N ARG A 55 4.09 -3.00 -7.18
CA ARG A 55 4.88 -4.16 -7.62
C ARG A 55 4.13 -5.01 -8.63
N TYR A 56 2.91 -5.43 -8.33
CA TYR A 56 2.15 -6.27 -9.26
C TYR A 56 1.72 -5.55 -10.51
N THR A 57 1.60 -4.22 -10.44
CA THR A 57 1.49 -3.39 -11.62
C THR A 57 2.82 -3.53 -12.35
N PHE A 58 3.89 -2.82 -11.98
CA PHE A 58 5.13 -2.70 -12.77
C PHE A 58 5.86 -4.01 -13.09
N LEU A 59 5.95 -4.94 -12.15
CA LEU A 59 6.78 -6.15 -12.24
C LEU A 59 5.97 -7.43 -12.54
N LEU A 60 4.73 -7.33 -13.04
CA LEU A 60 3.86 -8.48 -13.32
C LEU A 60 4.54 -9.62 -14.10
N ARG A 61 5.42 -9.30 -15.05
CA ARG A 61 6.12 -10.30 -15.89
C ARG A 61 7.02 -11.23 -15.08
N TYR A 62 7.51 -10.79 -13.93
CA TYR A 62 8.43 -11.53 -13.08
C TYR A 62 7.72 -12.37 -12.00
N THR A 63 6.45 -12.10 -11.74
CA THR A 63 5.68 -12.80 -10.72
C THR A 63 5.10 -14.12 -11.24
N TRP A 64 4.77 -15.03 -10.32
CA TRP A 64 4.15 -16.32 -10.68
C TRP A 64 2.73 -16.17 -11.24
N ILE A 65 2.04 -15.09 -10.87
CA ILE A 65 0.68 -14.74 -11.32
C ILE A 65 0.64 -14.41 -12.82
N ALA A 66 1.79 -14.14 -13.44
CA ALA A 66 1.95 -13.83 -14.86
C ALA A 66 1.17 -14.76 -15.81
N ARG A 67 1.10 -16.07 -15.54
CA ARG A 67 0.43 -17.05 -16.42
C ARG A 67 -0.91 -17.57 -15.91
N LEU A 68 -1.34 -17.16 -14.71
CA LEU A 68 -2.57 -17.65 -14.07
C LEU A 68 -3.75 -16.73 -14.37
N GLN A 69 -4.47 -16.98 -15.48
CA GLN A 69 -5.56 -16.13 -15.93
C GLN A 69 -6.71 -16.02 -14.91
N TYR A 70 -7.12 -17.12 -14.30
CA TYR A 70 -8.19 -17.13 -13.28
C TYR A 70 -7.85 -16.26 -12.08
N VAL A 71 -6.59 -16.28 -11.63
CA VAL A 71 -6.13 -15.45 -10.50
C VAL A 71 -6.19 -13.97 -10.87
N LYS A 72 -5.79 -13.58 -12.08
CA LYS A 72 -5.90 -12.18 -12.54
C LYS A 72 -7.34 -11.69 -12.57
N ILE A 73 -8.27 -12.53 -13.03
CA ILE A 73 -9.69 -12.18 -13.06
C ILE A 73 -10.23 -12.01 -11.64
N ALA A 74 -9.93 -12.94 -10.73
CA ALA A 74 -10.31 -12.82 -9.32
C ALA A 74 -9.77 -11.52 -8.68
N LEU A 75 -8.52 -11.17 -8.98
CA LEU A 75 -7.88 -9.95 -8.49
C LEU A 75 -8.51 -8.67 -9.04
N VAL A 76 -9.03 -8.69 -10.27
CA VAL A 76 -9.81 -7.56 -10.83
C VAL A 76 -11.09 -7.36 -10.03
N PHE A 77 -11.85 -8.43 -9.76
CA PHE A 77 -13.06 -8.32 -8.95
C PHE A 77 -12.75 -7.88 -7.51
N LEU A 78 -11.66 -8.38 -6.92
CA LEU A 78 -11.23 -8.01 -5.57
C LEU A 78 -10.76 -6.55 -5.46
N SER A 79 -10.29 -5.93 -6.54
CA SER A 79 -9.89 -4.51 -6.52
C SER A 79 -11.06 -3.57 -6.23
N ILE A 80 -12.30 -3.94 -6.58
CA ILE A 80 -13.48 -3.11 -6.33
C ILE A 80 -13.70 -2.89 -4.82
N PRO A 81 -13.95 -3.93 -3.98
CA PRO A 81 -14.12 -3.73 -2.54
C PRO A 81 -12.85 -3.18 -1.89
N LEU A 82 -11.67 -3.47 -2.42
CA LEU A 82 -10.41 -2.91 -1.92
C LEU A 82 -10.39 -1.38 -2.09
N ILE A 83 -10.72 -0.85 -3.27
CA ILE A 83 -10.76 0.61 -3.50
C ILE A 83 -11.74 1.28 -2.54
N PHE A 84 -12.95 0.73 -2.38
CA PHE A 84 -13.93 1.26 -1.43
C PHE A 84 -13.38 1.28 0.01
N ASN A 85 -12.73 0.21 0.43
CA ASN A 85 -12.11 0.13 1.75
C ASN A 85 -11.01 1.20 1.94
N LEU A 86 -10.14 1.39 0.95
CA LEU A 86 -9.07 2.39 1.00
C LEU A 86 -9.62 3.82 1.06
N VAL A 87 -10.62 4.14 0.24
CA VAL A 87 -11.28 5.45 0.23
C VAL A 87 -11.95 5.73 1.57
N ASN A 88 -12.69 4.75 2.11
CA ASN A 88 -13.36 4.92 3.41
C ASN A 88 -12.36 5.15 4.55
N ASN A 89 -11.26 4.40 4.59
CA ASN A 89 -10.25 4.57 5.62
C ASN A 89 -9.52 5.92 5.50
N LEU A 90 -9.29 6.40 4.28
CA LEU A 90 -8.64 7.70 4.06
C LEU A 90 -9.55 8.84 4.52
N ASN A 91 -10.84 8.77 4.16
CA ASN A 91 -11.83 9.75 4.63
C ASN A 91 -11.96 9.72 6.15
N TYR A 92 -12.03 8.53 6.76
CA TYR A 92 -12.08 8.39 8.22
C TYR A 92 -10.88 9.05 8.90
N PHE A 93 -9.67 8.87 8.37
CA PHE A 93 -8.48 9.53 8.90
C PHE A 93 -8.53 11.06 8.76
N ILE A 94 -8.90 11.57 7.59
CA ILE A 94 -8.98 13.02 7.35
C ILE A 94 -10.01 13.66 8.28
N THR A 95 -11.22 13.08 8.36
CA THR A 95 -12.27 13.58 9.25
C THR A 95 -11.85 13.53 10.72
N HIS A 96 -11.20 12.46 11.16
CA HIS A 96 -10.72 12.37 12.54
C HIS A 96 -9.63 13.40 12.85
N LEU A 97 -8.73 13.69 11.90
CA LEU A 97 -7.74 14.74 12.06
C LEU A 97 -8.35 16.13 12.11
N ASP A 98 -9.39 16.38 11.32
CA ASP A 98 -10.04 17.68 11.26
C ASP A 98 -10.96 17.91 12.48
N GLU A 99 -11.53 16.84 13.06
CA GLU A 99 -12.44 16.88 14.22
C GLU A 99 -11.71 16.85 15.57
N PHE A 100 -10.66 16.03 15.71
CA PHE A 100 -9.90 15.94 16.95
C PHE A 100 -8.62 16.75 16.86
N SER A 101 -8.58 17.89 17.57
CA SER A 101 -7.34 18.64 17.72
C SER A 101 -6.28 17.79 18.40
N SER A 102 -5.07 17.93 17.90
CA SER A 102 -3.89 17.13 18.19
C SER A 102 -3.40 17.21 19.64
N GLU A 103 -4.03 18.05 20.46
CA GLU A 103 -3.79 18.16 21.90
C GLU A 103 -3.98 16.83 22.65
N ASN A 104 -4.92 16.00 22.22
CA ASN A 104 -5.23 14.73 22.87
C ASN A 104 -4.13 13.65 22.69
N TYR A 105 -3.34 13.72 21.62
CA TYR A 105 -2.31 12.72 21.30
C TYR A 105 -0.89 13.24 21.55
N PHE A 106 -0.68 14.54 21.39
CA PHE A 106 0.62 15.19 21.41
C PHE A 106 0.74 16.30 22.46
N GLY A 107 -0.20 16.42 23.40
CA GLY A 107 -0.19 17.48 24.43
C GLY A 107 1.02 17.49 25.37
N HIS A 108 1.87 16.44 25.32
CA HIS A 108 3.14 16.36 26.06
C HIS A 108 4.34 16.88 25.28
N LEU A 109 4.18 17.20 23.99
CA LEU A 109 5.24 17.73 23.12
C LEU A 109 5.18 19.25 23.08
N GLU A 110 6.34 19.88 22.90
CA GLU A 110 6.44 21.31 22.60
C GLU A 110 5.70 21.65 21.30
N SER A 111 5.07 22.83 21.24
CA SER A 111 4.19 23.26 20.15
C SER A 111 4.80 23.08 18.76
N GLU A 112 6.09 23.41 18.59
CA GLU A 112 6.80 23.25 17.31
C GLU A 112 7.02 21.78 16.94
N THR A 113 7.41 20.93 17.89
CA THR A 113 7.60 19.50 17.64
C THR A 113 6.27 18.82 17.31
N ARG A 114 5.19 19.28 17.96
CA ARG A 114 3.82 18.82 17.74
C ARG A 114 3.32 19.15 16.32
N GLU A 115 3.47 20.39 15.87
CA GLU A 115 3.08 20.80 14.51
C GLU A 115 3.86 20.02 13.43
N ASN A 116 5.15 19.80 13.66
CA ASN A 116 6.00 19.04 12.73
C ASN A 116 5.57 17.58 12.61
N ILE A 117 5.27 16.90 13.72
CA ILE A 117 4.85 15.48 13.68
C ILE A 117 3.46 15.31 13.07
N GLU A 118 2.54 16.25 13.33
CA GLU A 118 1.22 16.25 12.71
C GLU A 118 1.29 16.44 11.20
N THR A 119 2.08 17.41 10.76
CA THR A 119 2.30 17.67 9.33
C THR A 119 2.90 16.44 8.66
N TYR A 120 3.94 15.84 9.27
CA TYR A 120 4.54 14.61 8.77
C TYR A 120 3.50 13.49 8.63
N MET A 121 2.74 13.23 9.69
CA MET A 121 1.74 12.17 9.72
C MET A 121 0.62 12.39 8.69
N ARG A 122 0.17 13.63 8.52
CA ARG A 122 -0.84 13.99 7.51
C ARG A 122 -0.30 13.80 6.10
N SER A 123 0.89 14.31 5.81
CA SER A 123 1.52 14.19 4.49
C SER A 123 1.77 12.73 4.11
N GLU A 124 2.27 11.94 5.05
CA GLU A 124 2.59 10.53 4.87
C GLU A 124 1.32 9.70 4.61
N MET A 125 0.31 9.81 5.47
CA MET A 125 -0.97 9.12 5.29
C MET A 125 -1.69 9.52 4.00
N VAL A 126 -1.65 10.79 3.60
CA VAL A 126 -2.25 11.24 2.33
C VAL A 126 -1.45 10.70 1.14
N LEU A 127 -0.12 10.72 1.20
CA LEU A 127 0.75 10.20 0.15
C LEU A 127 0.48 8.71 -0.10
N PHE A 128 0.52 7.88 0.94
CA PHE A 128 0.31 6.44 0.80
C PHE A 128 -1.16 6.07 0.62
N GLY A 129 -2.09 6.81 1.26
CA GLY A 129 -3.52 6.63 1.07
C GLY A 129 -3.94 6.88 -0.38
N VAL A 130 -3.66 8.07 -0.91
CA VAL A 130 -3.97 8.41 -2.31
C VAL A 130 -3.18 7.54 -3.28
N GLY A 131 -1.90 7.31 -3.00
CA GLY A 131 -1.05 6.43 -3.82
C GLY A 131 -1.63 5.01 -3.91
N SER A 132 -2.07 4.43 -2.79
CA SER A 132 -2.68 3.10 -2.75
C SER A 132 -3.98 3.04 -3.54
N ILE A 133 -4.82 4.10 -3.49
CA ILE A 133 -6.06 4.20 -4.26
C ILE A 133 -5.77 4.28 -5.76
N ILE A 134 -4.86 5.16 -6.18
CA ILE A 134 -4.47 5.31 -7.60
C ILE A 134 -3.92 3.99 -8.14
N THR A 135 -3.02 3.35 -7.40
CA THR A 135 -2.45 2.06 -7.81
C THR A 135 -3.52 0.96 -7.83
N ALA A 136 -4.47 0.95 -6.90
CA ALA A 136 -5.60 0.03 -6.89
C ALA A 136 -6.56 0.22 -8.07
N ILE A 137 -6.74 1.45 -8.55
CA ILE A 137 -7.52 1.73 -9.77
C ILE A 137 -6.77 1.27 -11.01
N ILE A 138 -5.47 1.54 -11.13
CA ILE A 138 -4.65 1.18 -12.31
C ILE A 138 -4.47 -0.33 -12.44
N PHE A 139 -4.32 -1.02 -11.30
CA PHE A 139 -4.05 -2.45 -11.22
C PHE A 139 -4.99 -3.35 -12.04
N PRO A 140 -6.34 -3.28 -11.92
CA PRO A 140 -7.26 -4.12 -12.69
C PRO A 140 -7.15 -3.91 -14.20
N PHE A 141 -6.99 -2.66 -14.67
CA PHE A 141 -6.80 -2.39 -16.11
C PHE A 141 -5.56 -3.09 -16.64
N ARG A 142 -4.46 -3.04 -15.89
CA ARG A 142 -3.24 -3.74 -16.27
C ARG A 142 -3.42 -5.26 -16.28
N MET A 143 -4.18 -5.82 -15.34
CA MET A 143 -4.48 -7.25 -15.30
C MET A 143 -5.29 -7.68 -16.53
N ILE A 144 -6.31 -6.90 -16.92
CA ILE A 144 -7.13 -7.16 -18.12
C ILE A 144 -6.25 -7.16 -19.38
N ILE A 145 -5.38 -6.15 -19.55
CA ILE A 145 -4.45 -6.06 -20.69
C ILE A 145 -3.54 -7.29 -20.73
N SER A 146 -3.02 -7.74 -19.57
CA SER A 146 -2.15 -8.90 -19.51
C SER A 146 -2.88 -10.22 -19.82
N VAL A 147 -4.14 -10.38 -19.41
CA VAL A 147 -4.97 -11.54 -19.81
C VAL A 147 -5.18 -11.57 -21.31
N TRP A 148 -5.50 -10.42 -21.91
CA TRP A 148 -5.71 -10.27 -23.35
C TRP A 148 -4.44 -10.59 -24.15
N ARG A 149 -3.27 -10.07 -23.74
CA ARG A 149 -1.98 -10.36 -24.39
C ARG A 149 -1.62 -11.84 -24.30
N LEU A 150 -1.88 -12.48 -23.16
CA LEU A 150 -1.58 -13.89 -22.98
C LEU A 150 -2.42 -14.77 -23.91
N ARG A 151 -3.71 -14.44 -24.08
CA ARG A 151 -4.63 -15.20 -24.95
C ARG A 151 -4.36 -14.98 -26.44
N ASN A 152 -4.00 -13.76 -26.85
CA ASN A 152 -3.90 -13.41 -28.27
C ASN A 152 -2.48 -13.44 -28.84
N LYS A 153 -1.45 -13.23 -28.01
CA LYS A 153 -0.05 -13.10 -28.45
C LYS A 153 0.91 -14.05 -27.75
N GLY A 154 0.43 -14.89 -26.82
CA GLY A 154 1.26 -15.79 -26.01
C GLY A 154 2.29 -15.07 -25.12
N THR A 155 2.15 -13.75 -24.93
CA THR A 155 3.08 -12.89 -24.17
C THR A 155 2.35 -12.23 -23.01
N VAL A 156 3.07 -11.94 -21.91
CA VAL A 156 2.49 -11.43 -20.65
C VAL A 156 2.70 -9.94 -20.48
#